data_AF-A0A7V4IXL1-F1
#
_entry.id   AF-A0A7V4IXL1-F1
#
_cell.length_a   1.000
_cell.length_b   1.000
_cell.length_c   1.000
_cell.angle_alpha   90.00
_cell.angle_beta   90.00
_cell.angle_gamma   90.00
#
_symmetry.space_group_name_H-M   'P 1'
#
loop_
_entity.id
_entity.type
_entity.pdbx_description
1 polymer ?
#
loop_
_entity_poly.entity_id
_entity_poly.type
_entity_poly.pdbx_seq_one_letter_code
_entity_poly.pdbx_strand_id
1 'polypeptide(L)'
;MAASARESPALRRLRQLAREERAAVQAGDVETLCRIAELLPAAMASLQARPANFSPEWSAALMEIQAAQAEAERFLSERMREAALQLEQCGRARRTLQGYRTFGNAAPATLDAAG
;
A
#
# COMPACT_ATOMS: atom_id res chain seq x y z
N MET A 1 -33.47 23.77 -20.02
CA MET A 1 -32.18 23.38 -20.64
C MET A 1 -31.12 23.42 -19.56
N ALA A 2 -30.82 22.27 -18.96
CA ALA A 2 -29.86 22.18 -17.86
C ALA A 2 -28.44 22.47 -18.39
N ALA A 3 -27.79 23.49 -17.84
CA ALA A 3 -26.38 23.72 -18.08
C ALA A 3 -25.63 22.48 -17.56
N SER A 4 -25.10 21.68 -18.49
CA SER A 4 -24.20 20.58 -18.18
C SER A 4 -23.04 21.14 -17.36
N ALA A 5 -23.09 20.90 -16.05
CA ALA A 5 -22.07 21.35 -15.12
C ALA A 5 -20.77 20.66 -15.51
N ARG A 6 -19.90 21.39 -16.21
CA ARG A 6 -18.57 20.89 -16.62
C ARG A 6 -17.88 20.30 -15.39
N GLU A 7 -17.61 19.00 -15.45
CA GLU A 7 -16.94 18.27 -14.38
C GLU A 7 -15.67 19.02 -13.95
N SER A 8 -15.49 19.19 -12.64
CA SER A 8 -14.32 19.84 -12.08
C SER A 8 -13.04 19.12 -12.53
N PRO A 9 -11.99 19.84 -12.97
CA PRO A 9 -10.68 19.22 -13.22
C PRO A 9 -10.16 18.42 -12.01
N ALA A 10 -10.43 18.90 -10.79
CA ALA A 10 -10.05 18.21 -9.56
C ALA A 10 -10.86 16.92 -9.33
N LEU A 11 -12.16 16.94 -9.62
CA LEU A 11 -13.00 15.73 -9.52
C LEU A 11 -12.58 14.69 -10.55
N ARG A 12 -12.34 15.13 -11.79
CA ARG A 12 -11.83 14.25 -12.85
C ARG A 12 -10.50 13.62 -12.47
N ARG A 13 -9.58 14.40 -11.87
CA ARG A 13 -8.30 13.90 -11.39
C ARG A 13 -8.48 12.84 -10.31
N LEU A 14 -9.35 13.06 -9.32
CA LEU A 14 -9.62 12.04 -8.29
C LEU A 14 -10.26 10.78 -8.88
N ARG A 15 -11.20 10.90 -9.82
CA ARG A 15 -11.79 9.73 -10.49
C ARG A 15 -10.73 8.95 -11.27
N GLN A 16 -9.80 9.64 -11.89
CA GLN A 16 -8.68 9.00 -12.57
C GLN A 16 -7.79 8.23 -11.59
N LEU A 17 -7.41 8.86 -10.47
CA LEU A 17 -6.63 8.20 -9.41
C LEU A 17 -7.38 6.97 -8.85
N ALA A 18 -8.69 7.08 -8.59
CA ALA A 18 -9.50 5.95 -8.11
C ALA A 18 -9.54 4.77 -9.10
N ARG A 19 -9.54 5.04 -10.41
CA ARG A 19 -9.45 3.99 -11.45
C ARG A 19 -8.07 3.34 -11.46
N GLU A 20 -7.02 4.15 -11.34
CA GLU A 20 -5.64 3.68 -11.25
C GLU A 20 -5.43 2.83 -9.98
N GLU A 21 -6.01 3.20 -8.84
CA GLU A 21 -5.99 2.41 -7.60
C GLU A 21 -6.61 1.02 -7.82
N ARG A 22 -7.81 0.96 -8.40
CA ARG A 22 -8.47 -0.34 -8.68
C ARG A 22 -7.64 -1.19 -9.63
N ALA A 23 -7.08 -0.59 -10.68
CA ALA A 23 -6.22 -1.31 -11.61
C ALA A 23 -4.96 -1.85 -10.91
N ALA A 24 -4.34 -1.05 -10.04
CA ALA A 24 -3.16 -1.46 -9.28
C ALA A 24 -3.48 -2.56 -8.26
N VAL A 25 -4.63 -2.50 -7.57
CA VAL A 25 -5.12 -3.58 -6.70
C VAL A 25 -5.29 -4.88 -7.49
N GLN A 26 -5.95 -4.82 -8.66
CA GLN A 26 -6.16 -6.00 -9.52
C GLN A 26 -4.84 -6.59 -10.05
N ALA A 27 -3.86 -5.74 -10.34
CA ALA A 27 -2.53 -6.15 -10.78
C ALA A 27 -1.62 -6.59 -9.62
N GLY A 28 -2.00 -6.35 -8.37
CA GLY A 28 -1.15 -6.54 -7.20
C GLY A 28 0.04 -5.57 -7.11
N ASP A 29 -0.05 -4.43 -7.81
CA ASP A 29 1.02 -3.43 -7.91
C ASP A 29 1.01 -2.48 -6.70
N VAL A 30 1.76 -2.87 -5.67
CA VAL A 30 1.92 -2.09 -4.43
C VAL A 30 2.65 -0.76 -4.68
N GLU A 31 3.62 -0.73 -5.60
CA GLU A 31 4.43 0.47 -5.86
C GLU A 31 3.58 1.60 -6.46
N THR A 32 2.70 1.25 -7.39
CA THR A 32 1.75 2.19 -7.97
C THR A 32 0.75 2.69 -6.92
N LEU A 33 0.25 1.83 -6.03
CA LEU A 33 -0.63 2.25 -4.93
C LEU A 33 0.07 3.24 -3.99
N CYS A 34 1.33 3.01 -3.64
CA CYS A 34 2.10 3.95 -2.82
C CYS A 34 2.26 5.32 -3.51
N ARG A 35 2.59 5.33 -4.82
CA ARG A 35 2.68 6.57 -5.61
C ARG A 35 1.36 7.32 -5.68
N ILE A 36 0.24 6.60 -5.84
CA ILE A 36 -1.09 7.24 -5.87
C ILE A 36 -1.42 7.85 -4.50
N ALA A 37 -1.10 7.17 -3.40
CA ALA A 37 -1.32 7.69 -2.05
C ALA A 37 -0.64 9.03 -1.80
N GLU A 38 0.55 9.25 -2.37
CA GLU A 38 1.27 10.55 -2.30
C GLU A 38 0.56 11.67 -3.09
N LEU A 39 -0.18 11.32 -4.15
CA LEU A 39 -0.87 12.29 -5.03
C LEU A 39 -2.26 12.69 -4.52
N LEU A 40 -2.90 11.85 -3.71
CA LEU A 40 -4.26 12.06 -3.20
C LEU A 40 -4.42 13.36 -2.37
N PRO A 41 -3.52 13.73 -1.43
CA PRO A 41 -3.69 14.95 -0.63
C PRO A 41 -3.80 16.22 -1.48
N ALA A 42 -2.96 16.36 -2.50
CA ALA A 42 -2.97 17.51 -3.41
C ALA A 42 -4.26 17.58 -4.24
N ALA A 43 -4.74 16.42 -4.71
CA ALA A 43 -5.99 16.32 -5.45
C ALA A 43 -7.22 16.64 -4.57
N MET A 44 -7.21 16.23 -3.31
CA MET A 44 -8.25 16.54 -2.32
C MET A 44 -8.27 18.02 -1.93
N ALA A 45 -7.11 18.63 -1.69
CA ALA A 45 -7.01 20.06 -1.38
C ALA A 45 -7.59 20.95 -2.51
N SER A 46 -7.37 20.53 -3.77
CA SER A 46 -7.90 21.21 -4.96
C SER A 46 -9.44 21.18 -5.04
N LEU A 47 -10.08 20.25 -4.35
CA LEU A 47 -11.54 20.11 -4.27
C LEU A 47 -12.16 20.96 -3.17
N GLN A 48 -11.49 21.07 -2.01
CA GLN A 48 -11.96 21.86 -0.86
C GLN A 48 -11.95 23.37 -1.15
N ALA A 49 -11.15 23.84 -2.10
CA ALA A 49 -11.07 25.24 -2.49
C ALA A 49 -12.30 25.75 -3.29
N ARG A 50 -13.32 24.92 -3.57
CA ARG A 50 -14.50 25.31 -4.37
C ARG A 50 -15.78 25.38 -3.52
N PRO A 51 -16.68 26.34 -3.78
CA PRO A 51 -17.97 26.44 -3.08
C PRO A 51 -18.83 25.19 -3.34
N ALA A 52 -19.41 24.68 -2.25
CA ALA A 52 -20.12 23.41 -2.14
C ALA A 52 -21.50 23.42 -2.81
N ASN A 53 -21.56 23.42 -4.13
CA ASN A 53 -22.77 23.05 -4.87
C ASN A 53 -22.64 21.60 -5.34
N PHE A 54 -22.89 20.66 -4.43
CA PHE A 54 -22.84 19.23 -4.72
C PHE A 54 -24.09 18.81 -5.50
N SER A 55 -23.93 18.58 -6.80
CA SER A 55 -24.93 17.88 -7.60
C SER A 55 -24.99 16.39 -7.22
N PRO A 56 -26.09 15.68 -7.51
CA PRO A 56 -26.16 14.22 -7.31
C PRO A 56 -25.03 13.45 -8.02
N GLU A 57 -24.62 13.91 -9.20
CA GLU A 57 -23.50 13.32 -9.96
C GLU A 57 -22.16 13.45 -9.23
N TRP A 58 -21.95 14.56 -8.53
CA TRP A 58 -20.78 14.76 -7.69
C TRP A 58 -20.76 13.83 -6.48
N SER A 59 -21.91 13.66 -5.82
CA SER A 59 -22.03 12.74 -4.69
C SER A 59 -21.74 11.30 -5.13
N ALA A 60 -22.29 10.87 -6.27
CA ALA A 60 -22.00 9.55 -6.83
C ALA A 60 -20.50 9.36 -7.14
N ALA A 61 -19.85 10.36 -7.75
CA ALA A 61 -18.42 10.31 -8.04
C ALA A 61 -17.57 10.22 -6.77
N LEU A 62 -17.93 10.95 -5.71
CA LEU A 62 -17.22 10.89 -4.43
C LEU A 62 -17.39 9.52 -3.76
N MET A 63 -18.58 8.92 -3.81
CA MET A 63 -18.78 7.55 -3.30
C MET A 63 -17.94 6.52 -4.08
N GLU A 64 -17.84 6.65 -5.41
CA GLU A 64 -16.98 5.77 -6.22
C GLU A 64 -15.50 5.89 -5.82
N ILE A 65 -15.03 7.13 -5.60
CA ILE A 65 -13.65 7.41 -5.17
C ILE A 65 -13.39 6.82 -3.78
N GLN A 66 -14.28 7.04 -2.82
CA GLN A 66 -14.16 6.49 -1.46
C GLN A 66 -14.12 4.96 -1.47
N ALA A 67 -14.95 4.33 -2.30
CA ALA A 67 -14.95 2.87 -2.43
C ALA A 67 -13.62 2.33 -2.97
N ALA A 68 -13.01 3.01 -3.96
CA ALA A 68 -11.70 2.62 -4.49
C ALA A 68 -10.58 2.76 -3.43
N GLN A 69 -10.60 3.86 -2.68
CA GLN A 69 -9.63 4.11 -1.61
C GLN A 69 -9.72 3.07 -0.49
N ALA A 70 -10.94 2.75 -0.04
CA ALA A 70 -11.15 1.74 0.98
C ALA A 70 -10.67 0.34 0.54
N GLU A 71 -10.86 0.01 -0.75
CA GLU A 71 -10.35 -1.22 -1.34
C GLU A 71 -8.81 -1.25 -1.37
N ALA A 72 -8.17 -0.15 -1.80
CA ALA A 72 -6.72 -0.01 -1.81
C ALA A 72 -6.12 -0.09 -0.40
N GLU A 73 -6.73 0.56 0.59
CA GLU A 73 -6.29 0.54 1.99
C GLU A 73 -6.35 -0.87 2.57
N ARG A 74 -7.44 -1.60 2.33
CA ARG A 74 -7.57 -3.00 2.75
C ARG A 74 -6.48 -3.87 2.12
N PHE A 75 -6.28 -3.73 0.81
CA PHE A 75 -5.24 -4.48 0.09
C PHE A 75 -3.85 -4.20 0.65
N LEU A 76 -3.47 -2.93 0.82
CA LEU A 76 -2.18 -2.55 1.39
C LEU A 76 -2.00 -3.07 2.81
N SER A 77 -3.04 -3.01 3.65
CA SER A 77 -3.00 -3.55 5.01
C SER A 77 -2.73 -5.05 5.04
N GLU A 78 -3.38 -5.80 4.15
CA GLU A 78 -3.14 -7.24 4.00
C GLU A 78 -1.70 -7.53 3.55
N ARG A 79 -1.20 -6.80 2.55
CA ARG A 79 0.19 -6.94 2.07
C ARG A 79 1.22 -6.59 3.14
N MET A 80 0.99 -5.54 3.93
CA MET A 80 1.86 -5.18 5.05
C MET A 80 1.89 -6.26 6.13
N ARG A 81 0.73 -6.86 6.44
CA ARG A 81 0.65 -7.97 7.39
C ARG A 81 1.44 -9.19 6.89
N GLU A 82 1.31 -9.54 5.62
CA GLU A 82 2.07 -10.64 5.01
C GLU A 82 3.57 -10.37 5.04
N ALA A 83 4.00 -9.16 4.68
CA ALA A 83 5.40 -8.75 4.71
C ALA A 83 5.97 -8.84 6.14
N ALA A 84 5.22 -8.40 7.16
CA ALA A 84 5.63 -8.52 8.56
C ALA A 84 5.87 -9.99 8.97
N LEU A 85 4.95 -10.90 8.60
CA LEU A 85 5.11 -12.33 8.86
C LEU A 85 6.34 -12.92 8.17
N GLN A 86 6.59 -12.54 6.91
CA GLN A 86 7.78 -12.98 6.18
C GLN A 86 9.08 -12.47 6.83
N LEU A 87 9.12 -11.20 7.24
CA LEU A 87 10.28 -10.63 7.95
C LEU A 87 10.55 -11.35 9.27
N GLU A 88 9.52 -11.72 10.03
CA GLU A 88 9.68 -12.53 11.23
C GLU A 88 10.30 -13.90 10.93
N GLN A 89 9.83 -14.58 9.88
CA GLN A 89 10.36 -15.87 9.46
C GLN A 89 11.83 -15.76 9.05
N CYS A 90 12.18 -14.75 8.25
CA CYS A 90 13.57 -14.46 7.90
C CYS A 90 14.43 -14.18 9.15
N GLY A 91 13.90 -13.44 10.12
CA GLY A 91 14.56 -13.19 11.41
C GLY A 91 14.82 -14.48 12.20
N ARG A 92 13.84 -15.39 12.27
CA ARG A 92 14.00 -16.72 12.89
C ARG A 92 15.05 -17.54 12.16
N ALA A 93 14.97 -17.63 10.84
CA ALA A 93 15.93 -18.37 10.02
C ALA A 93 17.36 -17.86 10.21
N ARG A 94 17.56 -16.54 10.24
CA ARG A 94 18.87 -15.92 10.51
C ARG A 94 19.42 -16.30 11.88
N ARG A 95 18.59 -16.29 12.93
CA ARG A 95 19.00 -16.72 14.28
C ARG A 95 19.38 -18.20 14.31
N THR A 96 18.62 -19.05 13.65
CA THR A 96 18.93 -20.48 13.54
C THR A 96 20.26 -20.71 12.82
N LEU A 97 20.49 -20.03 11.69
CA LEU A 97 21.77 -20.09 10.96
C LEU A 97 22.94 -19.59 11.81
N GLN A 98 22.74 -18.53 12.59
CA GLN A 98 23.76 -18.05 13.52
C GLN A 98 24.06 -19.09 14.61
N GLY A 99 23.03 -19.76 15.14
CA GLY A 99 23.19 -20.89 16.06
C GLY A 99 24.08 -21.99 15.47
N TYR A 100 23.79 -22.45 14.24
CA TYR A 100 24.63 -23.45 13.57
C TYR A 100 26.08 -23.00 13.39
N ARG A 101 26.33 -21.72 13.10
CA ARG A 101 27.70 -21.19 13.01
C ARG A 101 28.41 -21.20 14.36
N THR A 102 27.72 -20.85 15.43
CA THR A 102 28.29 -20.87 16.79
C THR A 102 28.62 -22.29 17.25
N PHE A 103 27.72 -23.25 17.00
CA PHE A 103 27.96 -24.66 17.35
C PHE A 103 28.92 -25.38 16.38
N GLY A 104 28.92 -25.01 15.10
CA GLY A 104 29.84 -25.55 14.10
C GLY A 104 31.27 -25.04 14.25
N ASN A 105 31.46 -23.82 14.76
CA ASN A 105 32.78 -23.30 15.15
C ASN A 105 33.21 -23.77 16.55
N ALA A 106 32.30 -24.31 17.35
CA ALA A 106 32.63 -25.11 18.52
C ALA A 106 32.97 -26.55 18.10
N ALA A 107 33.89 -26.70 17.15
CA ALA A 107 34.53 -27.99 16.97
C ALA A 107 35.20 -28.34 18.32
N PRO A 108 34.95 -29.53 18.90
CA PRO A 108 35.68 -29.94 20.09
C PRO A 108 37.17 -29.89 19.75
N ALA A 109 37.96 -29.23 20.61
CA ALA A 109 39.38 -29.53 20.71
C ALA A 109 39.48 -31.00 21.14
N THR A 110 39.37 -31.91 20.17
CA THR A 110 39.59 -33.33 20.37
C THR A 110 41.07 -33.48 20.69
N LEU A 111 41.34 -33.67 21.99
CA LEU A 111 42.17 -34.76 22.49
C LEU A 111 43.40 -35.07 21.61
N ASP A 112 44.46 -34.29 21.77
CA ASP A 112 45.82 -34.76 21.52
C ASP A 112 46.79 -34.04 22.47
N ALA A 113 46.81 -34.50 23.72
CA ALA A 113 47.89 -34.27 24.67
C ALA A 113 47.94 -35.39 25.74
N ALA A 114 47.65 -36.62 25.34
CA ALA A 114 47.94 -37.82 26.12
C ALA A 114 48.82 -38.73 25.25
N GLY A 115 50.10 -38.38 25.20
CA GLY A 115 51.18 -39.13 24.54
C GLY A 115 52.51 -38.59 25.01
#